data_AF-A0A2C6AC84-F1
#
_entry.id   AF-A0A2C6AC84-F1
#
_cell.length_a   1.000
_cell.length_b   1.000
_cell.length_c   1.000
_cell.angle_alpha   90.00
_cell.angle_beta   90.00
_cell.angle_gamma   90.00
#
_symmetry.space_group_name_H-M   'P 1'
#
loop_
_entity.id
_entity.type
_entity.pdbx_description
1 polymer ?
#
loop_
_entity_poly.entity_id
_entity_poly.type
_entity_poly.pdbx_seq_one_letter_code
_entity_poly.pdbx_strand_id
1 'polypeptide(L)'
;MARKKLVEKADGMFQYVSCQFEVLRKCPNPTKMSQALDNLPKGLDETYNRILMSVEDEFKGQVFSVLRWLACSKVPLTVEEVAEIFVLGRPDEGVILNEEARLFQPDDVLKYLSDLCGRPYFI
;
A
#
# COMPACT_ATOMS: atom_id res chain seq x y z
N MET A 1 16.64 11.26 -18.51
CA MET A 1 16.10 9.92 -18.84
C MET A 1 15.00 9.48 -17.86
N ALA A 2 15.24 9.54 -16.54
CA ALA A 2 14.26 9.14 -15.52
C ALA A 2 12.88 9.82 -15.62
N ARG A 3 12.84 11.16 -15.70
CA ARG A 3 11.59 11.93 -15.83
C ARG A 3 10.71 11.48 -17.00
N LYS A 4 11.30 11.25 -18.17
CA LYS A 4 10.57 10.83 -19.38
C LYS A 4 9.91 9.47 -19.18
N LYS A 5 10.67 8.47 -18.71
CA LYS A 5 10.14 7.12 -18.41
C LYS A 5 9.02 7.14 -17.38
N LEU A 6 9.14 7.98 -16.34
CA LEU A 6 8.11 8.12 -15.31
C LEU A 6 6.82 8.72 -15.85
N VAL A 7 6.90 9.80 -16.63
CA VAL A 7 5.72 10.46 -17.23
C VAL A 7 5.03 9.53 -18.24
N GLU A 8 5.80 8.82 -19.06
CA GLU A 8 5.26 7.85 -20.02
C GLU A 8 4.52 6.69 -19.35
N LYS A 9 5.03 6.18 -18.22
CA LYS A 9 4.38 5.07 -17.49
C LYS A 9 3.31 5.51 -16.49
N ALA A 10 3.27 6.80 -16.14
CA ALA A 10 2.30 7.33 -15.19
C ALA A 10 0.88 7.36 -15.76
N ASP A 11 0.73 7.45 -17.09
CA ASP A 11 -0.57 7.54 -17.76
C ASP A 11 -1.52 8.56 -17.10
N GLY A 12 -1.00 9.74 -16.79
CA GLY A 12 -1.75 10.82 -16.12
C GLY A 12 -1.91 10.66 -14.60
N MET A 13 -1.43 9.58 -13.98
CA MET A 13 -1.56 9.34 -12.54
C MET A 13 -0.41 9.97 -11.74
N PHE A 14 -0.71 11.05 -11.01
CA PHE A 14 0.28 11.72 -10.17
C PHE A 14 0.83 10.84 -9.04
N GLN A 15 -0.03 10.02 -8.41
CA GLN A 15 0.38 9.10 -7.34
C GLN A 15 1.39 8.07 -7.82
N TYR A 16 1.28 7.62 -9.08
CA TYR A 16 2.27 6.71 -9.66
C TYR A 16 3.67 7.32 -9.58
N VAL A 17 3.83 8.57 -10.03
CA VAL A 17 5.12 9.26 -10.02
C VAL A 17 5.66 9.38 -8.59
N SER A 18 4.79 9.68 -7.61
CA SER A 18 5.16 9.77 -6.20
C SER A 18 5.68 8.42 -5.65
N CYS A 19 4.96 7.33 -5.90
CA CYS A 19 5.37 5.99 -5.47
C CYS A 19 6.72 5.58 -6.09
N GLN A 20 6.89 5.80 -7.40
CA GLN A 20 8.15 5.47 -8.06
C GLN A 20 9.31 6.35 -7.56
N PHE A 21 9.04 7.58 -7.14
CA PHE A 21 10.07 8.46 -6.59
C PHE A 21 10.63 7.93 -5.27
N GLU A 22 9.79 7.42 -4.37
CA GLU A 22 10.26 6.81 -3.11
C GLU A 22 11.13 5.56 -3.34
N VAL A 23 10.83 4.78 -4.38
CA VAL A 23 11.68 3.64 -4.78
C VAL A 23 13.03 4.12 -5.31
N LEU A 24 13.01 5.12 -6.21
CA LEU A 24 14.23 5.67 -6.79
C LEU A 24 15.11 6.36 -5.75
N ARG A 25 14.52 7.02 -4.75
CA ARG A 25 15.25 7.67 -3.63
C ARG A 25 16.04 6.68 -2.77
N LYS A 26 15.59 5.43 -2.68
CA LYS A 26 16.27 4.35 -1.93
C LYS A 26 17.40 3.68 -2.72
N CYS A 27 17.62 4.02 -4.00
CA CYS A 27 18.67 3.42 -4.81
C CYS A 27 20.07 3.93 -4.39
N PRO A 28 21.02 3.04 -4.01
CA PRO A 28 22.30 3.47 -3.45
C PRO A 28 23.32 3.95 -4.49
N ASN A 29 23.10 3.70 -5.79
CA ASN A 29 24.01 4.07 -6.86
C ASN A 29 23.30 4.16 -8.24
N PRO A 30 23.94 4.77 -9.26
CA PRO A 30 23.36 4.91 -10.59
C PRO A 30 22.97 3.58 -11.26
N THR A 31 23.73 2.49 -11.03
CA THR A 31 23.42 1.17 -11.57
C THR A 31 22.09 0.65 -11.05
N LYS A 32 21.89 0.71 -9.72
CA LYS A 32 20.62 0.32 -9.08
C LYS A 32 19.47 1.22 -9.50
N MET A 33 19.71 2.51 -9.67
CA MET A 33 18.70 3.43 -10.20
C MET A 33 18.29 3.09 -11.63
N SER A 34 19.23 2.75 -12.51
CA SER A 34 18.92 2.33 -13.88
C SER A 34 18.08 1.05 -13.89
N GLN A 35 18.47 0.05 -13.09
CA GLN A 35 17.71 -1.20 -12.94
C GLN A 35 16.27 -0.94 -12.44
N ALA A 36 16.09 -0.04 -11.48
CA ALA A 36 14.76 0.35 -10.99
C ALA A 36 13.93 1.06 -12.07
N LEU A 37 14.54 1.94 -12.87
CA LEU A 37 13.88 2.63 -14.00
C LEU A 37 13.44 1.68 -15.11
N ASP A 38 14.18 0.59 -15.33
CA ASP A 38 13.82 -0.43 -16.32
C ASP A 38 12.68 -1.33 -15.81
N ASN A 39 12.65 -1.59 -14.49
CA ASN A 39 11.65 -2.44 -13.84
C ASN A 39 10.44 -1.69 -13.25
N LEU A 40 10.19 -0.45 -13.68
CA LEU A 40 9.04 0.32 -13.23
C LEU A 40 7.72 -0.42 -13.55
N PRO A 41 6.77 -0.48 -12.61
CA PRO A 41 5.44 -1.06 -12.84
C PRO A 41 4.67 -0.27 -13.93
N LYS A 42 3.74 -0.91 -14.61
CA LYS A 42 2.81 -0.30 -15.57
C LYS A 42 1.63 0.30 -14.80
N GLY A 43 1.67 1.62 -14.57
CA GLY A 43 0.58 2.33 -13.90
C GLY A 43 0.38 1.97 -12.41
N LEU A 44 -0.70 2.49 -11.83
CA LEU A 44 -1.02 2.29 -10.42
C LEU A 44 -1.46 0.86 -10.10
N ASP A 45 -2.18 0.18 -10.99
CA ASP A 45 -2.66 -1.18 -10.74
C ASP A 45 -1.49 -2.15 -10.47
N GLU A 46 -0.46 -2.12 -11.30
CA GLU A 46 0.73 -2.94 -11.06
C GLU A 46 1.51 -2.46 -9.82
N THR A 47 1.48 -1.15 -9.53
CA THR A 47 2.11 -0.60 -8.32
C THR A 47 1.43 -1.12 -7.05
N TYR A 48 0.10 -1.04 -6.98
CA TYR A 48 -0.68 -1.56 -5.85
C TYR A 48 -0.58 -3.08 -5.76
N ASN A 49 -0.63 -3.80 -6.89
CA ASN A 49 -0.42 -5.24 -6.88
C ASN A 49 0.93 -5.61 -6.25
N ARG A 50 2.02 -4.91 -6.58
CA ARG A 50 3.33 -5.16 -5.95
C ARG A 50 3.33 -4.88 -4.45
N ILE A 51 2.70 -3.80 -4.01
CA ILE A 51 2.60 -3.43 -2.58
C ILE A 51 1.77 -4.47 -1.82
N LEU A 52 0.61 -4.86 -2.36
CA LEU A 52 -0.25 -5.89 -1.77
C LEU A 52 0.42 -7.27 -1.74
N MET A 53 1.24 -7.58 -2.74
CA MET A 53 2.03 -8.81 -2.77
C MET A 53 3.20 -8.81 -1.79
N SER A 54 3.70 -7.64 -1.35
CA SER A 54 4.76 -7.55 -0.34
C SER A 54 4.26 -7.71 1.10
N VAL A 55 2.94 -7.64 1.33
CA VAL A 55 2.34 -7.96 2.64
C VAL A 55 2.58 -9.44 2.94
N GLU A 56 2.96 -9.75 4.18
CA GLU A 56 3.14 -11.13 4.62
C GLU A 56 1.83 -11.92 4.49
N ASP A 57 1.90 -13.17 4.05
CA ASP A 57 0.72 -13.98 3.74
C ASP A 57 -0.27 -14.07 4.91
N GLU A 58 0.24 -14.07 6.15
CA GLU A 58 -0.55 -14.09 7.38
C GLU A 58 -1.43 -12.86 7.61
N PHE A 59 -1.07 -11.71 7.03
CA PHE A 59 -1.80 -10.44 7.17
C PHE A 59 -2.59 -10.04 5.92
N LYS A 60 -2.45 -10.78 4.81
CA LYS A 60 -3.12 -10.43 3.53
C LYS A 60 -4.64 -10.36 3.67
N GLY A 61 -5.24 -11.24 4.48
CA GLY A 61 -6.69 -11.25 4.70
C GLY A 61 -7.19 -9.97 5.36
N GLN A 62 -6.52 -9.57 6.44
CA GLN A 62 -6.81 -8.41 7.26
C GLN A 62 -6.57 -7.12 6.49
N VAL A 63 -5.44 -7.02 5.78
CA VAL A 63 -5.15 -5.86 4.92
C VAL A 63 -6.19 -5.70 3.82
N PHE A 64 -6.62 -6.80 3.18
CA PHE A 64 -7.67 -6.76 2.18
C PHE A 64 -9.01 -6.29 2.77
N SER A 65 -9.38 -6.80 3.95
CA SER A 65 -10.58 -6.37 4.67
C SER A 65 -10.54 -4.88 4.99
N VAL A 66 -9.44 -4.38 5.55
CA VAL A 66 -9.26 -2.95 5.84
C VAL A 66 -9.39 -2.11 4.57
N LEU A 67 -8.73 -2.48 3.48
CA LEU A 67 -8.80 -1.73 2.23
C LEU A 67 -10.20 -1.70 1.64
N ARG A 68 -10.94 -2.80 1.74
CA ARG A 68 -12.33 -2.86 1.29
C ARG A 68 -13.20 -1.90 2.09
N TRP A 69 -13.05 -1.87 3.42
CA TRP A 69 -13.78 -0.92 4.25
C TRP A 69 -13.40 0.53 3.96
N LEU A 70 -12.11 0.83 3.79
CA LEU A 70 -11.65 2.17 3.40
C LEU A 70 -12.22 2.60 2.04
N ALA A 71 -12.30 1.70 1.06
CA ALA A 71 -12.81 2.00 -0.28
C ALA A 71 -14.34 2.15 -0.33
N CYS A 72 -15.07 1.44 0.53
CA CYS A 72 -16.54 1.38 0.50
C CYS A 72 -17.22 2.21 1.59
N SER A 73 -16.48 2.69 2.60
CA SER A 73 -17.06 3.51 3.66
C SER A 73 -17.56 4.84 3.12
N LYS A 74 -18.76 5.23 3.54
CA LYS A 74 -19.34 6.55 3.23
C LYS A 74 -18.87 7.65 4.18
N VAL A 75 -18.17 7.26 5.25
CA VAL A 75 -17.66 8.16 6.29
C VAL A 75 -16.16 7.94 6.48
N PRO A 76 -15.38 8.97 6.82
CA PRO A 76 -13.99 8.79 7.21
C PRO A 76 -13.92 7.82 8.39
N LEU A 77 -13.06 6.81 8.30
CA LEU A 77 -12.81 5.87 9.38
C LEU A 77 -11.68 6.40 10.27
N THR A 78 -11.82 6.26 11.59
CA THR A 78 -10.73 6.56 12.52
C THR A 78 -9.71 5.42 12.56
N VAL A 79 -8.52 5.68 13.12
CA VAL A 79 -7.49 4.65 13.26
C VAL A 79 -7.97 3.51 14.15
N GLU A 80 -8.75 3.83 15.19
CA GLU A 80 -9.38 2.86 16.09
C GLU A 80 -10.38 1.97 15.36
N GLU A 81 -11.23 2.55 14.50
CA GLU A 81 -12.18 1.78 13.69
C GLU A 81 -11.46 0.86 12.69
N VAL A 82 -10.38 1.36 12.08
CA VAL A 82 -9.54 0.58 11.16
C VAL A 82 -8.84 -0.57 11.89
N ALA A 83 -8.40 -0.36 13.13
CA ALA A 83 -7.81 -1.42 13.96
C ALA A 83 -8.83 -2.50 14.32
N GLU A 84 -10.08 -2.14 14.61
CA GLU A 84 -11.15 -3.14 14.85
C GLU A 84 -11.51 -3.91 13.57
N ILE A 85 -11.45 -3.27 12.40
CA ILE A 85 -11.61 -3.96 11.11
C ILE A 85 -10.48 -4.97 10.87
N PHE A 86 -9.27 -4.73 11.40
CA PHE A 86 -8.13 -5.63 11.23
C PHE A 86 -8.34 -7.02 11.85
N VAL A 87 -9.27 -7.15 12.79
CA VAL A 87 -9.69 -8.42 13.40
C VAL A 87 -10.53 -9.28 12.43
N LEU A 88 -11.01 -8.67 11.34
CA LEU A 88 -11.82 -9.34 10.32
C LEU A 88 -10.93 -10.05 9.30
N GLY A 89 -11.11 -11.37 9.18
CA GLY A 89 -10.51 -12.19 8.14
C GLY A 89 -11.04 -11.87 6.74
N ARG A 90 -10.60 -12.65 5.74
CA ARG A 90 -10.88 -12.37 4.33
C ARG A 90 -12.39 -12.52 4.03
N PRO A 91 -13.06 -11.53 3.40
CA PRO A 91 -14.52 -11.55 3.31
C PRO A 91 -15.09 -12.61 2.35
N ASP A 92 -14.27 -13.06 1.40
CA ASP A 92 -14.54 -14.08 0.38
C ASP A 92 -14.55 -15.51 0.94
N GLU A 93 -13.91 -15.74 2.08
CA GLU A 93 -13.90 -17.03 2.80
C GLU A 93 -14.96 -17.10 3.92
N GLY A 94 -15.82 -16.07 4.01
CA GLY A 94 -16.70 -15.82 5.15
C GLY A 94 -16.00 -14.95 6.18
N VAL A 95 -16.73 -14.00 6.79
CA VAL A 95 -16.13 -13.10 7.79
C VAL A 95 -15.77 -13.90 9.03
N ILE A 96 -14.50 -14.29 9.14
CA ILE A 96 -13.92 -14.91 10.33
C ILE A 96 -13.48 -13.79 11.27
N LEU A 97 -14.11 -13.71 12.44
CA LEU A 97 -13.64 -12.87 13.54
C LEU A 97 -12.46 -13.58 14.20
N ASN A 98 -11.25 -13.05 14.04
CA ASN A 98 -10.05 -13.57 14.68
C ASN A 98 -9.59 -12.62 15.79
N GLU A 99 -10.15 -12.76 17.00
CA GLU A 99 -9.79 -11.89 18.13
C GLU A 99 -8.30 -11.94 18.50
N GLU A 100 -7.60 -13.04 18.19
CA GLU A 100 -6.16 -13.17 18.42
C GLU A 100 -5.34 -12.26 17.50
N ALA A 101 -5.92 -11.79 16.39
CA ALA A 101 -5.30 -10.82 15.48
C ALA A 101 -5.45 -9.36 15.97
N ARG A 102 -6.07 -9.11 17.14
CA ARG A 102 -6.22 -7.76 17.68
C ARG A 102 -4.85 -7.15 17.96
N LEU A 103 -4.62 -5.98 17.39
CA LEU A 103 -3.37 -5.23 17.55
C LEU A 103 -3.25 -4.70 18.98
N PHE A 104 -2.02 -4.61 19.49
CA PHE A 104 -1.77 -4.07 20.82
C PHE A 104 -2.13 -2.59 20.90
N GLN A 105 -1.79 -1.82 19.86
CA GLN A 105 -2.14 -0.41 19.74
C GLN A 105 -2.85 -0.17 18.39
N PRO A 106 -3.88 0.68 18.33
CA PRO A 106 -4.57 0.99 17.08
C PRO A 106 -3.62 1.47 15.97
N ASP A 107 -2.65 2.31 16.31
CA ASP A 107 -1.67 2.87 15.36
C ASP A 107 -0.79 1.80 14.68
N ASP A 108 -0.68 0.60 15.26
CA ASP A 108 0.07 -0.50 14.65
C ASP A 108 -0.50 -0.90 13.28
N VAL A 109 -1.79 -0.63 13.03
CA VAL A 109 -2.44 -0.92 11.75
C VAL A 109 -1.81 -0.16 10.59
N LEU A 110 -1.26 1.03 10.87
CA LEU A 110 -0.63 1.88 9.88
C LEU A 110 0.65 1.26 9.30
N LYS A 111 1.30 0.34 10.03
CA LYS A 111 2.48 -0.39 9.53
C LYS A 111 2.15 -1.28 8.32
N TYR A 112 0.92 -1.78 8.25
CA TYR A 112 0.44 -2.62 7.17
C TYR A 112 -0.11 -1.80 5.99
N LEU A 113 -0.37 -0.51 6.20
CA LEU A 113 -0.91 0.41 5.20
C LEU A 113 0.12 1.47 4.74
N SER A 114 1.28 1.56 5.38
CA SER A 114 2.25 2.64 5.16
C SER A 114 2.82 2.67 3.75
N ASP A 115 2.89 1.51 3.10
CA ASP A 115 3.36 1.41 1.72
C ASP A 115 2.26 1.72 0.71
N LEU A 116 0.98 1.64 1.10
CA LEU A 116 -0.19 1.89 0.26
C LEU A 116 -0.56 3.38 0.22
N CYS A 117 -0.41 4.09 1.32
CA CYS A 117 -0.76 5.51 1.39
C CYS A 117 0.31 6.42 0.80
N GLY A 118 1.55 5.93 0.62
CA GLY A 118 2.73 6.78 0.47
C GLY A 118 2.90 7.58 1.76
N ARG A 119 4.09 7.61 2.37
CA ARG A 119 4.26 8.46 3.56
C ARG A 119 3.88 9.89 3.17
N PRO A 120 2.82 10.49 3.73
CA PRO A 120 2.71 11.93 3.65
C PRO A 120 3.88 12.41 4.49
N TYR A 121 4.90 12.96 3.84
CA TYR A 121 5.81 13.83 4.55
C TYR A 121 4.91 14.94 5.10
N PHE A 122 4.68 14.90 6.41
CA PHE A 122 4.12 16.02 7.15
C PHE A 122 5.01 17.22 6.82
N ILE A 123 4.42 18.18 6.11
CA ILE A 123 4.94 19.53 5.96
C ILE A 123 4.54 20.30 7.22
#